data_AF-A0A950RIW7-F1
#
_entry.id   AF-A0A950RIW7-F1
#
_cell.length_a   1.000
_cell.length_b   1.000
_cell.length_c   1.000
_cell.angle_alpha   90.00
_cell.angle_beta   90.00
_cell.angle_gamma   90.00
#
_symmetry.space_group_name_H-M   'P 1'
#
loop_
_entity.id
_entity.type
_entity.pdbx_description
1 polymer ?
#
loop_
_entity_poly.entity_id
_entity_poly.type
_entity_poly.pdbx_seq_one_letter_code
_entity_poly.pdbx_strand_id
1 'polypeptide(L)'
;MQLRSSRLPVLLVLGSMAVVVCGLLRPMAGPLTANAGKGGSNPKAAPRTSVGLTVTPLPDWFHLQSSDTVNGWINDLDNKSITAHAWELWGALTTLTDQELNGQKVPIYETWWDAKEALSSAPRATAAPRRGRQFERPRQFEHLEKARARAAITAERPPETLFDDVKYNDDIKQFIANNKYNNHQELDRINNSWGKTKPVAER
;
A
#
# COMPACT_ATOMS: atom_id res chain seq x y z
N MET A 1 16.84 -19.54 -53.47
CA MET A 1 15.48 -18.98 -53.65
C MET A 1 15.35 -17.79 -52.70
N GLN A 2 15.75 -16.60 -53.16
CA GLN A 2 15.68 -15.34 -52.41
C GLN A 2 14.28 -14.74 -52.57
N LEU A 3 13.62 -14.36 -51.48
CA LEU A 3 12.47 -13.47 -51.52
C LEU A 3 12.71 -12.25 -50.65
N ARG A 4 12.45 -11.10 -51.28
CA ARG A 4 12.78 -9.74 -50.88
C ARG A 4 11.88 -9.22 -49.75
N SER A 5 12.52 -8.45 -48.87
CA SER A 5 12.11 -7.14 -48.35
C SER A 5 10.73 -6.60 -48.75
N SER A 6 9.95 -6.18 -47.75
CA SER A 6 9.10 -4.97 -47.82
C SER A 6 8.92 -4.39 -46.41
N ARG A 7 9.59 -3.27 -46.15
CA ARG A 7 9.34 -2.37 -45.01
C ARG A 7 8.24 -1.39 -45.42
N LEU A 8 7.29 -1.11 -44.53
CA LEU A 8 6.41 0.05 -44.61
C LEU A 8 6.50 0.83 -43.29
N PRO A 9 6.95 2.10 -43.29
CA PRO A 9 6.75 3.02 -42.18
C PRO A 9 5.42 3.77 -42.39
N VAL A 10 4.51 3.69 -41.43
CA VAL A 10 3.35 4.59 -41.36
C VAL A 10 3.66 5.67 -40.34
N LEU A 11 3.64 6.90 -40.84
CA LEU A 11 3.99 8.15 -40.18
C LEU A 11 2.72 9.01 -40.27
N LEU A 12 2.09 9.33 -39.13
CA LEU A 12 0.99 10.32 -39.08
C LEU A 12 0.85 10.82 -37.64
N VAL A 13 1.47 11.95 -37.28
CA VAL A 13 1.04 13.36 -37.44
C VAL A 13 0.41 13.90 -36.15
N LEU A 14 1.07 14.94 -35.65
CA LEU A 14 0.75 15.77 -34.50
C LEU A 14 -0.61 16.46 -34.62
N GLY A 15 -1.29 16.60 -33.49
CA GLY A 15 -2.41 17.52 -33.29
C GLY A 15 -2.29 18.22 -31.94
N SER A 16 -1.50 19.31 -31.89
CA SER A 16 -1.56 20.30 -30.81
C SER A 16 -2.77 21.19 -31.01
N MET A 17 -3.59 21.38 -29.98
CA MET A 17 -4.52 22.50 -29.94
C MET A 17 -4.49 23.12 -28.54
N ALA A 18 -3.68 24.17 -28.41
CA ALA A 18 -3.70 25.09 -27.29
C ALA A 18 -4.85 26.08 -27.49
N VAL A 19 -5.78 26.14 -26.54
CA VAL A 19 -6.78 27.22 -26.47
C VAL A 19 -6.35 28.15 -25.36
N VAL A 20 -5.80 29.30 -25.77
CA VAL A 20 -5.53 30.46 -24.93
C VAL A 20 -6.83 31.27 -24.85
N VAL A 21 -7.43 31.37 -23.67
CA VAL A 21 -8.47 32.37 -23.39
C VAL A 21 -7.86 33.44 -22.48
N CYS A 22 -7.52 34.58 -23.10
CA CYS A 22 -7.32 35.86 -22.44
C CYS A 22 -8.69 36.41 -22.02
N GLY A 23 -8.83 36.83 -20.76
CA GLY A 23 -10.05 37.45 -20.26
C GLY A 23 -9.83 38.26 -18.99
N LEU A 24 -9.35 39.49 -19.18
CA LEU A 24 -9.64 40.73 -18.42
C LEU A 24 -9.39 40.79 -16.90
N LEU A 25 -8.33 41.53 -16.57
CA LEU A 25 -8.11 42.23 -15.29
C LEU A 25 -9.22 43.26 -15.00
N ARG A 26 -9.75 43.24 -13.77
CA ARG A 26 -10.26 44.42 -13.07
C ARG A 26 -9.88 44.33 -11.58
N PRO A 27 -9.24 45.37 -11.00
CA PRO A 27 -9.05 45.45 -9.56
C PRO A 27 -10.28 46.14 -8.94
N MET A 28 -10.89 45.52 -7.93
CA MET A 28 -11.76 46.23 -7.00
C MET A 28 -11.24 46.01 -5.58
N ALA A 29 -10.68 47.07 -5.02
CA ALA A 29 -10.39 47.21 -3.62
C ALA A 29 -11.62 47.75 -2.88
N GLY A 30 -11.95 47.13 -1.75
CA GLY A 30 -12.84 47.65 -0.72
C GLY A 30 -13.74 46.57 -0.12
N PRO A 31 -14.22 46.74 1.13
CA PRO A 31 -13.55 47.20 2.33
C PRO A 31 -13.35 46.04 3.35
N LEU A 32 -12.52 46.28 4.36
CA LEU A 32 -12.34 45.42 5.53
C LEU A 32 -13.68 45.24 6.27
N THR A 33 -14.30 44.07 6.15
CA THR A 33 -15.29 43.59 7.12
C THR A 33 -14.65 42.51 7.97
N ALA A 34 -14.32 42.87 9.21
CA ALA A 34 -14.03 41.91 10.27
C ALA A 34 -15.27 41.04 10.49
N ASN A 35 -15.22 39.77 10.09
CA ASN A 35 -16.21 38.79 10.45
C ASN A 35 -15.64 37.89 11.55
N ALA A 36 -16.03 38.20 12.78
CA ALA A 36 -15.83 37.35 13.93
C ALA A 36 -16.74 36.12 13.82
N GLY A 37 -16.16 34.93 14.03
CA GLY A 37 -16.90 33.76 14.48
C GLY A 37 -17.59 32.93 13.39
N LYS A 38 -16.92 31.85 12.99
CA LYS A 38 -17.52 30.51 12.95
C LYS A 38 -16.39 29.50 12.96
N GLY A 39 -16.34 28.69 14.02
CA GLY A 39 -15.40 27.58 14.14
C GLY A 39 -15.56 26.66 12.95
N GLY A 40 -14.64 26.79 11.99
CA GLY A 40 -14.46 25.81 10.95
C GLY A 40 -13.97 24.54 11.62
N SER A 41 -14.80 23.51 11.65
CA SER A 41 -14.30 22.15 11.78
C SER A 41 -13.31 21.97 10.64
N ASN A 42 -12.02 22.05 10.95
CA ASN A 42 -10.96 21.74 10.00
C ASN A 42 -11.33 20.40 9.35
N PRO A 43 -11.45 20.31 8.01
CA PRO A 43 -11.66 19.03 7.37
C PRO A 43 -10.56 18.10 7.86
N LYS A 44 -10.96 16.98 8.46
CA LYS A 44 -10.04 15.96 8.97
C LYS A 44 -9.11 15.61 7.81
N ALA A 45 -7.85 16.02 7.90
CA ALA A 45 -6.88 15.80 6.85
C ALA A 45 -6.84 14.30 6.53
N ALA A 46 -6.79 13.98 5.24
CA ALA A 46 -6.74 12.59 4.80
C ALA A 46 -5.56 11.87 5.48
N PRO A 47 -5.71 10.58 5.85
CA PRO A 47 -4.67 9.82 6.50
C PRO A 47 -3.38 9.82 5.66
N ARG A 48 -2.25 10.12 6.31
CA ARG A 48 -0.92 10.13 5.67
C ARG A 48 0.02 9.11 6.32
N THR A 49 0.75 8.36 5.50
CA THR A 49 1.82 7.45 5.92
C THR A 49 3.03 8.22 6.44
N SER A 50 3.98 7.53 7.08
CA SER A 50 5.21 8.14 7.61
C SER A 50 6.18 8.60 6.52
N VAL A 51 5.94 8.28 5.26
CA VAL A 51 6.67 8.83 4.11
C VAL A 51 5.92 10.02 3.46
N GLY A 52 4.79 10.43 4.04
CA GLY A 52 4.04 11.61 3.60
C GLY A 52 3.05 11.36 2.46
N LEU A 53 2.84 10.11 2.06
CA LEU A 53 1.83 9.73 1.07
C LEU A 53 0.45 9.65 1.71
N THR A 54 -0.58 10.06 0.99
CA THR A 54 -1.98 9.91 1.39
C THR A 54 -2.48 8.53 0.96
N VAL A 55 -3.19 7.82 1.83
CA VAL A 55 -3.69 6.48 1.48
C VAL A 55 -4.66 6.57 0.30
N THR A 56 -4.40 5.80 -0.75
CA THR A 56 -5.26 5.72 -1.94
C THR A 56 -6.05 4.41 -1.90
N PRO A 57 -7.39 4.44 -2.10
CA PRO A 57 -8.20 3.23 -2.19
C PRO A 57 -7.87 2.45 -3.47
N LEU A 58 -8.37 1.21 -3.56
CA LEU A 58 -8.31 0.46 -4.81
C LEU A 58 -9.12 1.19 -5.91
N PRO A 59 -8.75 1.03 -7.18
CA PRO A 59 -9.48 1.66 -8.28
C PRO A 59 -10.94 1.17 -8.36
N ASP A 60 -11.84 2.04 -8.82
CA ASP A 60 -13.28 1.73 -8.93
C ASP A 60 -13.60 0.53 -9.83
N TRP A 61 -12.72 0.19 -10.77
CA TRP A 61 -12.88 -0.97 -11.66
C TRP A 61 -12.60 -2.31 -10.97
N PHE A 62 -11.92 -2.30 -9.81
CA PHE A 62 -11.59 -3.51 -9.08
C PHE A 62 -12.58 -3.76 -7.94
N HIS A 63 -13.02 -5.00 -7.81
CA HIS A 63 -13.93 -5.43 -6.75
C HIS A 63 -13.40 -6.70 -6.10
N LEU A 64 -13.23 -6.67 -4.78
CA LEU A 64 -12.96 -7.88 -4.01
C LEU A 64 -14.19 -8.80 -4.06
N GLN A 65 -13.94 -10.08 -4.31
CA GLN A 65 -15.00 -11.08 -4.28
C GLN A 65 -15.43 -11.39 -2.85
N SER A 66 -16.69 -11.79 -2.69
CA SER A 66 -17.20 -12.22 -1.40
C SER A 66 -16.51 -13.51 -0.94
N SER A 67 -16.48 -13.74 0.39
CA SER A 67 -15.95 -14.99 0.93
C SER A 67 -16.66 -16.22 0.37
N ASP A 68 -17.98 -16.15 0.17
CA ASP A 68 -18.77 -17.27 -0.38
C ASP A 68 -18.33 -17.61 -1.80
N THR A 69 -18.06 -16.60 -2.63
CA THR A 69 -17.58 -16.80 -4.02
C THR A 69 -16.21 -17.46 -4.03
N VAL A 70 -15.28 -16.94 -3.23
CA VAL A 70 -13.91 -17.49 -3.14
C VAL A 70 -13.94 -18.93 -2.59
N ASN A 71 -14.76 -19.19 -1.56
CA ASN A 71 -14.93 -20.53 -1.01
C ASN A 71 -15.54 -21.50 -2.03
N GLY A 72 -16.47 -21.03 -2.87
CA GLY A 72 -16.98 -21.78 -4.01
C GLY A 72 -15.86 -22.23 -4.95
N TRP A 73 -15.00 -21.31 -5.38
CA TRP A 73 -13.86 -21.64 -6.25
C TRP A 73 -12.89 -22.65 -5.61
N ILE A 74 -12.65 -22.53 -4.30
CA ILE A 74 -11.78 -23.46 -3.57
C ILE A 74 -12.40 -24.87 -3.57
N ASN A 75 -13.68 -24.98 -3.23
CA ASN A 75 -14.38 -26.26 -3.16
C ASN A 75 -14.46 -26.96 -4.52
N ASP A 76 -14.61 -26.18 -5.59
CA ASP A 76 -14.69 -26.67 -6.96
C ASP A 76 -13.32 -26.85 -7.62
N LEU A 77 -12.22 -26.54 -6.91
CA LEU A 77 -10.86 -26.50 -7.44
C LEU A 77 -10.72 -25.62 -8.70
N ASP A 78 -11.48 -24.53 -8.78
CA ASP A 78 -11.46 -23.56 -9.87
C ASP A 78 -10.24 -22.63 -9.77
N ASN A 79 -9.08 -23.22 -10.05
CA ASN A 79 -7.80 -22.51 -10.07
C ASN A 79 -7.77 -21.38 -11.11
N LYS A 80 -8.60 -21.46 -12.17
CA LYS A 80 -8.65 -20.44 -13.21
C LYS A 80 -9.24 -19.15 -12.65
N SER A 81 -10.38 -19.24 -11.98
CA SER A 81 -11.03 -18.07 -11.36
C SER A 81 -10.19 -17.48 -10.24
N ILE A 82 -9.59 -18.33 -9.39
CA ILE A 82 -8.65 -17.89 -8.34
C ILE A 82 -7.47 -17.12 -8.94
N THR A 83 -6.84 -17.69 -9.98
CA THR A 83 -5.69 -17.06 -10.64
C THR A 83 -6.06 -15.75 -11.33
N ALA A 84 -7.20 -15.72 -12.02
CA ALA A 84 -7.68 -14.50 -12.68
C ALA A 84 -7.92 -13.39 -11.66
N HIS A 85 -8.63 -13.68 -10.56
CA HIS A 85 -8.90 -12.70 -9.52
C HIS A 85 -7.63 -12.20 -8.81
N ALA A 86 -6.66 -13.09 -8.59
CA ALA A 86 -5.37 -12.70 -8.03
C ALA A 86 -4.61 -11.73 -8.95
N TRP A 87 -4.63 -11.95 -10.27
CA TRP A 87 -4.04 -11.03 -11.24
C TRP A 87 -4.76 -9.69 -11.33
N GLU A 88 -6.09 -9.68 -11.23
CA GLU A 88 -6.88 -8.44 -11.15
C GLU A 88 -6.50 -7.62 -9.91
N LEU A 89 -6.39 -8.28 -8.75
CA LEU A 89 -5.93 -7.63 -7.52
C LEU A 89 -4.52 -7.06 -7.66
N TRP A 90 -3.60 -7.82 -8.25
CA TRP A 90 -2.24 -7.35 -8.51
C TRP A 90 -2.23 -6.12 -9.44
N GLY A 91 -3.02 -6.14 -10.51
CA GLY A 91 -3.19 -4.98 -11.41
C GLY A 91 -3.76 -3.76 -10.68
N ALA A 92 -4.71 -3.97 -9.79
CA ALA A 92 -5.32 -2.90 -8.99
C ALA A 92 -4.28 -2.27 -8.04
N LEU A 93 -3.53 -3.11 -7.31
CA LEU A 93 -2.49 -2.67 -6.38
C LEU A 93 -1.34 -1.91 -7.07
N THR A 94 -0.99 -2.32 -8.29
CA THR A 94 0.13 -1.74 -9.06
C THR A 94 -0.28 -0.57 -9.95
N THR A 95 -1.56 -0.19 -9.96
CA THR A 95 -2.01 1.02 -10.64
C THR A 95 -1.30 2.25 -10.07
N LEU A 96 -0.72 3.07 -10.94
CA LEU A 96 -0.01 4.28 -10.54
C LEU A 96 -0.97 5.35 -10.04
N THR A 97 -0.61 5.99 -8.94
CA THR A 97 -1.30 7.16 -8.40
C THR A 97 -0.70 8.46 -8.97
N ASP A 98 -1.35 9.59 -8.71
CA ASP A 98 -0.80 10.92 -9.01
C ASP A 98 0.14 11.44 -7.92
N GLN A 99 0.41 10.64 -6.89
CA GLN A 99 1.35 10.99 -5.84
C GLN A 99 2.77 10.62 -6.25
N GLU A 100 3.75 11.41 -5.80
CA GLU A 100 5.15 11.18 -6.09
C GLU A 100 5.96 10.93 -4.82
N LEU A 101 6.90 9.99 -4.93
CA LEU A 101 7.96 9.78 -3.94
C LEU A 101 9.29 9.83 -4.69
N ASN A 102 10.17 10.74 -4.29
CA ASN A 102 11.47 10.97 -4.95
C ASN A 102 11.34 11.28 -6.47
N GLY A 103 10.31 12.03 -6.88
CA GLY A 103 10.08 12.42 -8.27
C GLY A 103 9.58 11.30 -9.18
N GLN A 104 9.07 10.21 -8.61
CA GLN A 104 8.45 9.12 -9.36
C GLN A 104 7.03 8.87 -8.86
N LYS A 105 6.09 8.66 -9.78
CA LYS A 105 4.74 8.20 -9.44
C LYS A 105 4.82 6.87 -8.71
N VAL A 106 4.00 6.72 -7.67
CA VAL A 106 3.97 5.49 -6.87
C VAL A 106 2.71 4.66 -7.15
N PRO A 107 2.82 3.32 -7.13
CA PRO A 107 1.64 2.45 -7.18
C PRO A 107 0.80 2.54 -5.90
N ILE A 108 -0.47 2.15 -5.97
CA ILE A 108 -1.43 2.24 -4.85
C ILE A 108 -0.89 1.54 -3.60
N TYR A 109 -0.29 0.35 -3.71
CA TYR A 109 0.19 -0.39 -2.54
C TYR A 109 1.27 0.36 -1.73
N GLU A 110 2.01 1.29 -2.33
CA GLU A 110 3.01 2.11 -1.63
C GLU A 110 2.39 3.27 -0.85
N THR A 111 1.12 3.55 -1.09
CA THR A 111 0.36 4.55 -0.34
C THR A 111 -0.26 3.98 0.94
N TRP A 112 -0.20 2.65 1.11
CA TRP A 112 -0.76 1.94 2.25
C TRP A 112 0.20 1.94 3.44
N TRP A 113 -0.31 1.52 4.60
CA TRP A 113 0.41 1.54 5.86
C TRP A 113 1.39 0.39 5.98
N ASP A 114 2.60 0.66 6.47
CA ASP A 114 3.53 -0.41 6.85
C ASP A 114 3.09 -1.07 8.17
N ALA A 115 3.57 -2.29 8.44
CA ALA A 115 3.28 -2.99 9.70
C ALA A 115 3.54 -2.13 10.95
N LYS A 116 4.66 -1.40 10.97
CA LYS A 116 5.00 -0.47 12.07
C LYS A 116 3.98 0.65 12.25
N GLU A 117 3.33 1.08 11.19
CA GLU A 117 2.36 2.18 11.20
C GLU A 117 0.96 1.70 11.54
N ALA A 118 0.59 0.51 11.04
CA ALA A 118 -0.69 -0.11 11.32
C ALA A 118 -0.77 -0.64 12.76
N LEU A 119 0.33 -1.20 13.27
CA LEU A 119 0.40 -1.82 14.61
C LEU A 119 0.91 -0.88 15.70
N SER A 120 1.15 0.41 15.40
CA SER A 120 1.51 1.37 16.44
C SER A 120 0.28 1.75 17.27
N SER A 121 0.42 1.79 18.59
CA SER A 121 -0.63 2.21 19.53
C SER A 121 -0.66 3.72 19.79
N ALA A 122 0.40 4.45 19.41
CA ALA A 122 0.46 5.89 19.60
C ALA A 122 0.11 6.63 18.30
N PRO A 123 -0.67 7.73 18.36
CA PRO A 123 -0.64 8.71 17.28
C PRO A 123 0.80 9.21 17.23
N ARG A 124 1.53 8.84 16.18
CA ARG A 124 2.92 9.26 16.01
C ARG A 124 2.91 10.76 15.78
N ALA A 125 2.96 11.50 16.87
CA ALA A 125 3.02 12.94 16.88
C ALA A 125 4.19 13.37 15.99
N THR A 126 3.87 14.05 14.90
CA THR A 126 4.76 14.97 14.18
C THR A 126 6.17 14.45 13.86
N ALA A 127 6.34 13.14 13.64
CA ALA A 127 7.59 12.65 13.07
C ALA A 127 7.66 13.18 11.65
N ALA A 128 8.70 13.96 11.34
CA ALA A 128 8.94 14.44 9.99
C ALA A 128 8.85 13.26 9.02
N PRO A 129 8.18 13.43 7.86
CA PRO A 129 8.05 12.35 6.90
C PRO A 129 9.45 11.83 6.55
N ARG A 130 9.61 10.51 6.69
CA ARG A 130 10.86 9.82 6.40
C ARG A 130 11.15 9.94 4.91
N ARG A 131 12.42 10.19 4.59
CA ARG A 131 12.90 10.26 3.21
C ARG A 131 13.14 8.83 2.70
N GLY A 132 12.10 8.17 2.22
CA GLY A 132 12.20 6.90 1.49
C GLY A 132 11.63 5.68 2.21
N ARG A 133 11.59 4.57 1.46
CA ARG A 133 11.05 3.27 1.90
C ARG A 133 11.91 2.70 3.04
N GLN A 134 11.27 2.22 4.10
CA GLN A 134 11.97 1.55 5.19
C GLN A 134 11.88 0.05 5.00
N PHE A 135 13.01 -0.57 4.69
CA PHE A 135 13.09 -2.01 4.58
C PHE A 135 13.55 -2.62 5.89
N GLU A 136 12.88 -3.68 6.34
CA GLU A 136 13.34 -4.50 7.45
C GLU A 136 14.25 -5.62 6.94
N ARG A 137 15.30 -5.94 7.70
CA ARG A 137 16.13 -7.10 7.40
C ARG A 137 15.36 -8.37 7.77
N PRO A 138 15.28 -9.39 6.90
CA PRO A 138 14.64 -10.65 7.24
C PRO A 138 15.31 -11.29 8.46
N ARG A 139 14.54 -11.49 9.53
CA ARG A 139 15.05 -12.12 10.76
C ARG A 139 15.13 -13.65 10.66
N GLN A 140 14.52 -14.24 9.64
CA GLN A 140 14.52 -15.70 9.43
C GLN A 140 15.94 -16.26 9.25
N PHE A 141 16.87 -15.46 8.72
CA PHE A 141 18.28 -15.85 8.61
C PHE A 141 19.12 -15.54 9.85
N GLU A 142 18.61 -14.86 10.88
CA GLU A 142 19.39 -14.59 12.10
C GLU A 142 19.74 -15.89 12.84
N HIS A 143 18.87 -16.89 12.79
CA HIS A 143 19.17 -18.22 13.34
C HIS A 143 20.22 -18.95 12.52
N LEU A 144 20.17 -18.82 11.19
CA LEU A 144 21.15 -19.38 10.28
C LEU A 144 22.49 -18.65 10.37
N GLU A 145 22.52 -17.32 10.58
CA GLU A 145 23.74 -16.55 10.81
C GLU A 145 24.35 -16.88 12.18
N LYS A 146 23.56 -17.07 13.23
CA LYS A 146 24.07 -17.58 14.53
C LYS A 146 24.58 -19.03 14.41
N ALA A 147 23.98 -19.86 13.57
CA ALA A 147 24.44 -21.21 13.27
C ALA A 147 25.66 -21.25 12.33
N ARG A 148 25.73 -20.35 11.33
CA ARG A 148 26.85 -20.18 10.39
C ARG A 148 28.03 -19.49 11.04
N ALA A 149 27.83 -18.53 11.94
CA ALA A 149 28.90 -17.96 12.77
C ALA A 149 29.54 -19.03 13.67
N ARG A 150 28.83 -20.12 13.96
CA ARG A 150 29.38 -21.33 14.61
C ARG A 150 30.02 -22.32 13.63
N ALA A 151 29.84 -22.17 12.31
CA ALA A 151 30.29 -23.11 11.29
C ALA A 151 31.14 -22.47 10.17
N ALA A 152 31.50 -21.19 10.25
CA ALA A 152 32.13 -20.45 9.18
C ALA A 152 33.64 -20.69 9.14
N ILE A 153 34.04 -21.76 8.46
CA ILE A 153 35.21 -21.72 7.58
C ILE A 153 34.74 -22.15 6.19
N THR A 154 34.79 -21.20 5.25
CA THR A 154 34.61 -21.34 3.79
C THR A 154 33.18 -21.39 3.22
N ALA A 155 32.70 -20.26 2.71
CA ALA A 155 32.29 -20.06 1.30
C ALA A 155 31.50 -18.76 1.19
N GLU A 156 32.06 -17.75 0.51
CA GLU A 156 31.38 -16.51 0.17
C GLU A 156 30.36 -16.76 -0.94
N ARG A 157 29.07 -16.71 -0.58
CA ARG A 157 27.97 -16.41 -1.50
C ARG A 157 27.49 -14.99 -1.18
N PRO A 158 27.20 -14.13 -2.17
CA PRO A 158 26.58 -12.84 -1.90
C PRO A 158 25.29 -13.03 -1.12
N PRO A 159 25.00 -12.21 -0.08
CA PRO A 159 23.76 -12.34 0.68
C PRO A 159 22.58 -11.92 -0.20
N GLU A 160 21.87 -12.91 -0.75
CA GLU A 160 20.53 -12.70 -1.30
C GLU A 160 19.63 -12.24 -0.15
N THR A 161 19.27 -10.95 -0.15
CA THR A 161 18.33 -10.40 0.81
C THR A 161 16.93 -10.71 0.28
N LEU A 162 16.24 -11.66 0.89
CA LEU A 162 14.81 -11.86 0.62
C LEU A 162 14.08 -10.57 1.04
N PHE A 163 13.23 -10.01 0.19
CA PHE A 163 12.50 -8.79 0.49
C PHE A 163 11.04 -9.16 0.76
N ASP A 164 10.53 -8.81 1.92
CA ASP A 164 9.11 -8.91 2.25
C ASP A 164 8.70 -7.69 3.07
N ASP A 165 7.61 -7.05 2.67
CA ASP A 165 6.98 -5.97 3.42
C ASP A 165 5.46 -6.09 3.29
N VAL A 166 4.79 -6.11 4.44
CA VAL A 166 3.34 -6.27 4.53
C VAL A 166 2.70 -4.90 4.60
N LYS A 167 1.89 -4.59 3.60
CA LYS A 167 1.10 -3.36 3.54
C LYS A 167 -0.33 -3.59 4.04
N TYR A 168 -0.85 -2.60 4.74
CA TYR A 168 -2.20 -2.58 5.29
C TYR A 168 -2.98 -1.41 4.70
N ASN A 169 -4.13 -1.65 4.09
CA ASN A 169 -5.01 -0.57 3.66
C ASN A 169 -5.60 0.16 4.89
N ASP A 170 -6.32 1.27 4.64
CA ASP A 170 -6.89 2.05 5.75
C ASP A 170 -7.93 1.27 6.56
N ASP A 171 -8.77 0.47 5.89
CA ASP A 171 -9.80 -0.34 6.55
C ASP A 171 -9.20 -1.34 7.54
N ILE A 172 -8.13 -2.05 7.16
CA ILE A 172 -7.46 -3.00 8.06
C ILE A 172 -6.79 -2.25 9.21
N LYS A 173 -6.14 -1.10 8.96
CA LYS A 173 -5.57 -0.30 10.05
C LYS A 173 -6.64 0.16 11.04
N GLN A 174 -7.77 0.63 10.54
CA GLN A 174 -8.91 1.02 11.37
C GLN A 174 -9.44 -0.19 12.15
N PHE A 175 -9.57 -1.35 11.52
CA PHE A 175 -9.98 -2.59 12.17
C PHE A 175 -9.02 -3.00 13.30
N ILE A 176 -7.70 -2.95 13.07
CA ILE A 176 -6.67 -3.19 14.09
C ILE A 176 -6.85 -2.24 15.27
N ALA A 177 -7.01 -0.95 15.01
CA ALA A 177 -7.18 0.06 16.06
C ALA A 177 -8.48 -0.14 16.85
N ASN A 178 -9.60 -0.38 16.17
CA ASN A 178 -10.92 -0.58 16.78
C ASN A 178 -10.96 -1.83 17.67
N ASN A 179 -10.27 -2.90 17.26
CA ASN A 179 -10.18 -4.15 18.03
C ASN A 179 -8.97 -4.19 18.98
N LYS A 180 -8.17 -3.13 19.05
CA LYS A 180 -6.97 -3.03 19.90
C LYS A 180 -5.97 -4.16 19.66
N TYR A 181 -5.85 -4.66 18.43
CA TYR A 181 -4.88 -5.72 18.09
C TYR A 181 -3.41 -5.24 18.08
N ASN A 182 -3.21 -3.94 18.30
CA ASN A 182 -1.91 -3.34 18.62
C ASN A 182 -1.60 -3.30 20.12
N ASN A 183 -2.46 -3.85 20.99
CA ASN A 183 -2.27 -3.87 22.44
C ASN A 183 -1.98 -5.28 22.95
N HIS A 184 -0.82 -5.48 23.56
CA HIS A 184 -0.39 -6.77 24.12
C HIS A 184 -1.38 -7.33 25.17
N GLN A 185 -1.95 -6.47 26.03
CA GLN A 185 -2.92 -6.92 27.05
C GLN A 185 -4.18 -7.48 26.40
N GLU A 186 -4.63 -6.90 25.29
CA GLU A 186 -5.78 -7.40 24.55
C GLU A 186 -5.46 -8.73 23.86
N LEU A 187 -4.27 -8.84 23.26
CA LEU A 187 -3.81 -10.10 22.66
C LEU A 187 -3.67 -11.20 23.72
N ASP A 188 -3.13 -10.89 24.90
CA ASP A 188 -3.07 -11.82 26.04
C ASP A 188 -4.47 -12.25 26.48
N ARG A 189 -5.41 -11.31 26.56
CA ARG A 189 -6.81 -11.59 26.92
C ARG A 189 -7.45 -12.55 25.92
N ILE A 190 -7.26 -12.32 24.63
CA ILE A 190 -7.76 -13.20 23.55
C ILE A 190 -7.10 -14.58 23.67
N ASN A 191 -5.78 -14.65 23.78
CA ASN A 191 -5.05 -15.91 23.88
C ASN A 191 -5.44 -16.71 25.15
N ASN A 192 -5.68 -16.03 26.27
CA ASN A 192 -6.16 -16.67 27.51
C ASN A 192 -7.62 -17.12 27.43
N SER A 193 -8.44 -16.52 26.55
CA SER A 193 -9.81 -16.96 26.31
C SER A 193 -9.88 -18.26 25.50
N TRP A 194 -8.80 -18.62 24.80
CA TRP A 194 -8.73 -19.86 24.06
C TRP A 194 -8.61 -21.04 25.04
N GLY A 195 -9.63 -21.90 25.09
CA GLY A 195 -9.66 -23.04 26.01
C GLY A 195 -8.39 -23.90 25.93
N LYS A 196 -7.68 -24.07 27.05
CA LYS A 196 -6.37 -24.76 27.12
C LYS A 196 -6.38 -26.26 26.77
N THR A 197 -7.55 -26.81 26.43
CA THR A 197 -7.82 -28.25 26.38
C THR A 197 -7.87 -28.84 24.97
N LYS A 198 -7.69 -28.06 23.90
CA LYS A 198 -7.56 -28.59 22.53
C LYS A 198 -6.36 -27.98 21.80
N PRO A 199 -5.49 -28.80 21.17
CA PRO A 199 -4.46 -28.32 20.26
C PRO A 199 -5.05 -27.44 19.15
N VAL A 200 -4.28 -26.48 18.64
CA VAL A 200 -4.74 -25.54 17.58
C VAL A 200 -5.25 -26.27 16.34
N ALA A 201 -4.72 -27.46 16.04
CA ALA A 201 -5.13 -28.28 14.90
C ALA A 201 -6.49 -29.00 15.10
N GLU A 202 -7.05 -29.01 16.31
CA GLU A 202 -8.27 -29.75 16.67
C GLU A 202 -9.44 -28.83 17.08
N ARG A 203 -9.33 -27.54 16.74
CA ARG A 203 -10.35 -26.52 16.99
C ARG A 203 -11.04 -26.10 15.71
#